data_AF-X1J463-F1
#
_entry.id   AF-X1J463-F1
#
_cell.length_a   1.000
_cell.length_b   1.000
_cell.length_c   1.000
_cell.angle_alpha   90.00
_cell.angle_beta   90.00
_cell.angle_gamma   90.00
#
_symmetry.space_group_name_H-M   'P 1'
#
loop_
_entity.id
_entity.type
_entity.pdbx_description
1 polymer ?
#
loop_
_entity_poly.entity_id
_entity_poly.type
_entity_poly.pdbx_seq_one_letter_code
_entity_poly.pdbx_strand_id
1 'polypeptide(L)' 'MELEKAKVIAENLKSLLAPVCEKIEVAGSIRRQKPDVGDIELLCIPKYVASVDQLDRELGALFIQR' A
#
# COMPACT_ATOMS: atom_id res chain seq x y z
N MET A 1 8.43 9.43 -11.37
CA MET A 1 8.07 8.15 -12.04
C MET A 1 6.82 8.38 -12.88
N GLU A 2 6.77 7.86 -14.10
CA GLU A 2 5.59 7.94 -14.97
C GLU A 2 4.33 7.36 -14.30
N LEU A 3 3.19 8.06 -14.43
CA LEU A 3 1.93 7.73 -13.76
C LEU A 3 1.49 6.28 -13.98
N GLU A 4 1.56 5.77 -15.20
CA GLU A 4 1.06 4.42 -15.51
C GLU A 4 1.93 3.33 -14.85
N LYS A 5 3.26 3.53 -14.85
CA LYS A 5 4.18 2.67 -14.11
C LYS A 5 3.88 2.73 -12.61
N ALA A 6 3.59 3.91 -12.08
CA ALA A 6 3.25 4.09 -10.68
C ALA A 6 1.97 3.35 -10.27
N LYS A 7 0.91 3.41 -11.11
CA LYS A 7 -0.34 2.67 -10.88
C LYS A 7 -0.12 1.17 -10.81
N VAL A 8 0.65 0.59 -11.73
CA VAL A 8 0.92 -0.85 -11.72
C VAL A 8 1.60 -1.28 -10.41
N ILE A 9 2.60 -0.52 -9.95
CA ILE A 9 3.27 -0.84 -8.68
C ILE A 9 2.32 -0.64 -7.51
N ALA A 10 1.51 0.42 -7.51
CA ALA A 10 0.54 0.70 -6.45
C ALA A 10 -0.53 -0.38 -6.34
N GLU A 11 -1.06 -0.89 -7.45
CA GLU A 11 -2.04 -1.97 -7.46
C GLU A 11 -1.44 -3.31 -7.02
N ASN A 12 -0.19 -3.60 -7.37
CA ASN A 12 0.52 -4.78 -6.87
C ASN A 12 0.71 -4.71 -5.35
N LEU A 13 1.14 -3.56 -4.82
CA LEU A 13 1.27 -3.37 -3.37
C LEU A 13 -0.09 -3.41 -2.66
N LYS A 14 -1.12 -2.79 -3.25
CA LYS A 14 -2.50 -2.84 -2.75
C LYS A 14 -2.99 -4.28 -2.68
N SER A 15 -2.76 -5.08 -3.72
CA SER A 15 -3.16 -6.49 -3.77
C SER A 15 -2.44 -7.33 -2.72
N LEU A 16 -1.13 -7.07 -2.52
CA LEU A 16 -0.33 -7.75 -1.50
C LEU A 16 -0.82 -7.46 -0.08
N LEU A 17 -1.17 -6.21 0.22
CA LEU A 17 -1.55 -5.76 1.57
C LEU A 17 -3.06 -5.85 1.86
N ALA A 18 -3.89 -6.02 0.84
CA ALA A 18 -5.36 -6.12 0.98
C ALA A 18 -5.83 -7.19 1.99
N PRO A 19 -5.22 -8.38 2.09
CA PRO A 19 -5.67 -9.40 3.06
C PRO A 19 -5.62 -8.94 4.52
N VAL A 20 -4.65 -8.09 4.88
CA VAL A 20 -4.42 -7.58 6.25
C VAL A 20 -5.03 -6.20 6.51
N CYS A 21 -5.76 -5.65 5.54
CA CYS A 21 -6.46 -4.37 5.67
C CYS A 21 -7.99 -4.58 5.63
N GLU A 22 -8.74 -3.87 6.47
CA GLU A 22 -10.20 -3.72 6.32
C GLU A 22 -10.53 -2.89 5.08
N LYS A 23 -9.69 -1.88 4.81
CA LYS A 23 -9.77 -1.03 3.62
C LYS A 23 -8.39 -0.60 3.18
N ILE A 24 -8.17 -0.51 1.88
CA ILE A 24 -6.92 -0.01 1.30
C ILE A 24 -7.21 0.73 -0.01
N GLU A 25 -6.66 1.93 -0.16
CA GLU A 25 -6.84 2.76 -1.35
C GLU A 25 -5.54 3.42 -1.81
N VAL A 26 -5.41 3.59 -3.12
CA VAL A 26 -4.32 4.39 -3.71
C VAL A 26 -4.63 5.87 -3.52
N ALA A 27 -3.68 6.59 -2.92
CA ALA A 27 -3.81 7.99 -2.58
C ALA A 27 -2.86 8.86 -3.41
N GLY A 28 -2.63 10.09 -2.93
CA GLY A 28 -1.47 10.83 -3.38
C GLY A 28 -1.48 11.38 -4.79
N SER A 29 -0.27 11.50 -5.35
CA SER A 29 -0.02 11.96 -6.71
C SER A 29 -0.69 11.06 -7.77
N ILE A 30 -0.76 9.75 -7.52
CA ILE A 30 -1.44 8.78 -8.38
C ILE A 30 -2.95 9.06 -8.42
N ARG A 31 -3.60 9.23 -7.26
CA ARG A 31 -5.04 9.58 -7.20
C ARG A 31 -5.36 10.89 -7.90
N ARG A 32 -4.44 11.87 -7.85
CA ARG A 32 -4.57 13.17 -8.53
C ARG A 32 -4.14 13.14 -10.01
N GLN A 33 -3.72 11.98 -10.53
CA GLN A 33 -3.28 11.78 -11.90
C GLN A 33 -2.14 12.73 -12.32
N LYS A 34 -1.18 12.99 -11.42
CA LYS A 34 0.01 13.77 -11.79
C LYS A 34 0.85 12.98 -12.80
N PRO A 35 1.39 13.62 -13.86
CA PRO A 35 2.20 12.93 -14.87
C PRO A 35 3.49 12.36 -14.27
N ASP A 36 4.10 13.10 -13.33
CA ASP A 36 5.26 12.66 -12.57
C ASP A 36 4.88 12.37 -11.10
N VAL A 37 5.12 11.13 -10.69
CA VAL A 37 4.85 10.57 -9.36
C VAL A 37 6.16 10.42 -8.58
N GLY A 38 6.27 11.06 -7.43
CA GLY A 38 7.45 10.97 -6.57
C GLY A 38 7.55 9.64 -5.82
N ASP A 39 6.44 9.23 -5.22
CA ASP A 39 6.31 8.06 -4.36
C ASP A 39 4.91 7.43 -4.49
N ILE A 40 4.76 6.21 -3.94
CA ILE A 40 3.50 5.49 -3.90
C ILE A 40 2.90 5.67 -2.52
N GLU A 41 1.70 6.23 -2.47
CA GLU A 41 0.96 6.47 -1.22
C GLU A 41 -0.26 5.54 -1.18
N LEU A 42 -0.35 4.69 -0.16
CA LEU A 42 -1.52 3.84 0.13
C LEU A 42 -2.14 4.29 1.46
N LEU A 43 -3.45 4.50 1.48
CA LEU A 43 -4.21 4.77 2.69
C LEU A 43 -4.89 3.48 3.15
N CYS A 44 -4.53 3.00 4.34
CA CYS A 44 -4.98 1.71 4.88
C CYS A 44 -5.75 1.88 6.18
N ILE A 45 -6.80 1.07 6.36
CA ILE A 45 -7.41 0.76 7.66
C ILE A 45 -6.99 -0.68 7.98
N PRO A 46 -6.15 -0.92 9.00
CA PRO A 46 -5.63 -2.25 9.28
C PRO A 46 -6.68 -3.16 9.92
N LYS A 47 -6.53 -4.47 9.72
CA LYS A 47 -7.24 -5.48 10.52
C LYS A 47 -6.54 -5.67 11.86
N TYR A 48 -7.31 -5.91 12.90
CA TYR A 48 -6.79 -6.28 14.22
C TYR A 48 -7.21 -7.70 14.58
N VAL A 49 -6.25 -8.55 14.96
CA VAL A 49 -6.50 -9.89 15.48
C VAL A 49 -5.84 -10.00 16.85
N ALA A 50 -6.62 -10.28 17.89
CA ALA A 50 -6.15 -10.32 19.28
C ALA A 50 -5.35 -9.06 19.68
N SER A 51 -5.85 -7.88 19.30
CA SER A 51 -5.21 -6.56 19.53
C SER A 51 -3.89 -6.34 18.79
N VAL A 52 -3.53 -7.20 17.84
CA VAL A 52 -2.35 -7.03 16.98
C VAL A 52 -2.76 -6.39 15.66
N ASP A 53 -2.13 -5.27 15.31
CA ASP A 53 -2.21 -4.65 13.99
C ASP A 53 -1.59 -5.61 12.94
N GLN A 54 -2.43 -6.18 12.08
CA GLN A 54 -1.96 -7.14 11.08
C GLN A 54 -1.18 -6.48 9.94
N LEU A 55 -1.41 -5.20 9.65
CA LEU A 55 -0.68 -4.49 8.61
C LEU A 55 0.76 -4.24 9.07
N ASP A 56 0.95 -3.74 10.28
CA ASP A 56 2.28 -3.49 10.85
C ASP A 56 3.09 -4.79 10.95
N ARG A 57 2.44 -5.87 11.38
CA ARG A 57 3.04 -7.22 11.42
C ARG A 57 3.51 -7.70 10.05
N GLU A 58 2.66 -7.59 9.02
CA GLU A 58 2.97 -8.04 7.66
C GLU A 58 4.12 -7.21 7.05
N LEU A 59 4.09 -5.88 7.24
CA LEU A 59 5.16 -5.00 6.80
C LEU A 59 6.49 -5.37 7.48
N GLY A 60 6.48 -5.58 8.80
CA GLY A 60 7.66 -6.04 9.54
C GLY A 60 8.24 -7.34 8.97
N ALA A 61 7.39 -8.32 8.65
CA ALA A 61 7.82 -9.58 8.06
C ALA A 61 8.48 -9.39 6.67
N LEU A 62 7.94 -8.49 5.84
CA LEU A 62 8.47 -8.19 4.50
C LEU A 62 9.83 -7.46 4.56
N PHE A 63 10.04 -6.58 5.54
CA PHE A 63 11.28 -5.82 5.68
C PHE A 63 12.43 -6.63 6.31
N ILE A 64 12.12 -7.62 7.15
CA ILE A 64 13.14 -8.51 7.76
C ILE A 64 13.71 -9.51 6.73
N GLN A 65 13.01 -9.77 5.62
CA GLN A 65 13.47 -10.67 4.55
C GLN A 65 14.46 -10.03 3.57
N ARG A 66 14.96 -8.83 3.84
CA ARG A 66 15.89 -8.08 2.98
C ARG A 66 17.25 -7.81 3.63
#